data_AF-A0A135VTG7-F1
#
_entry.id   AF-A0A135VTG7-F1
#
_cell.length_a   1.000
_cell.length_b   1.000
_cell.length_c   1.000
_cell.angle_alpha   90.00
_cell.angle_beta   90.00
_cell.angle_gamma   90.00
#
_symmetry.space_group_name_H-M   'P 1'
#
loop_
_entity.id
_entity.type
_entity.pdbx_description
1 polymer ?
#
loop_
_entity_poly.entity_id
_entity_poly.type
_entity_poly.pdbx_seq_one_letter_code
_entity_poly.pdbx_strand_id
1 'polypeptide(L)'
;MRKLLLALLLSASPALAEPTKGWYSMDAMGCMILRECTDGVVEIKSAKDIASYYKKAGMMDPLYSEFNSMMKALGKIGVKVYIAPEKYFPPGHRGVYHTVSNNFYLNDGLVKRYSTLMAVMRHEGWHAAQDCMAGSIDNSMIAIIKPEEDVPEFWREMVEKSYPASAVPWEAEAAWAGRTEGMTAKALEACATGKMWEVYKPTPMTRQWLIENDYLKE
;
A
#
# COMPACT_ATOMS: atom_id res chain seq x y z
N MET A 1 -65.65 9.36 -30.92
CA MET A 1 -64.30 9.96 -30.88
C MET A 1 -63.55 9.43 -29.65
N ARG A 2 -62.69 8.42 -29.81
CA ARG A 2 -61.83 7.91 -28.72
C ARG A 2 -60.51 8.67 -28.78
N LYS A 3 -60.20 9.46 -27.75
CA LYS A 3 -58.90 10.13 -27.59
C LYS A 3 -57.87 9.07 -27.17
N LEU A 4 -56.93 8.72 -28.05
CA LEU A 4 -55.70 8.03 -27.66
C LEU A 4 -54.77 9.07 -27.01
N LEU A 5 -54.54 8.95 -25.71
CA LEU A 5 -53.43 9.62 -25.03
C LEU A 5 -52.18 8.75 -25.22
N LEU A 6 -51.27 9.23 -26.06
CA LEU A 6 -49.96 8.62 -26.26
C LEU A 6 -49.09 8.97 -25.03
N ALA A 7 -48.83 7.99 -24.17
CA ALA A 7 -47.92 8.15 -23.05
C ALA A 7 -46.48 8.24 -23.59
N LEU A 8 -45.88 9.43 -23.50
CA LEU A 8 -44.50 9.67 -23.85
C LEU A 8 -43.62 9.09 -22.73
N LEU A 9 -43.11 7.87 -22.93
CA LEU A 9 -42.08 7.29 -22.08
C LEU A 9 -40.78 8.08 -22.29
N LEU A 10 -40.50 9.01 -21.37
CA LEU A 10 -39.18 9.62 -21.21
C LEU A 10 -38.22 8.53 -20.72
N SER A 11 -37.57 7.84 -21.65
CA SER A 11 -36.41 7.01 -21.39
C SER A 11 -35.25 7.93 -20.99
N ALA A 12 -35.16 8.27 -19.70
CA ALA A 12 -33.95 8.83 -19.14
C ALA A 12 -32.87 7.75 -19.23
N SER A 13 -31.95 7.87 -20.18
CA SER A 13 -30.72 7.08 -20.16
C SER A 13 -30.06 7.32 -18.81
N PRO A 14 -29.76 6.27 -18.02
CA PRO A 14 -28.99 6.48 -16.80
C PRO A 14 -27.69 7.16 -17.20
N ALA A 15 -27.40 8.32 -16.59
CA ALA A 15 -26.10 8.93 -16.72
C ALA A 15 -25.09 7.89 -16.21
N LEU A 16 -24.23 7.39 -17.11
CA LEU A 16 -23.04 6.65 -16.72
C LEU A 16 -22.15 7.67 -15.99
N ALA A 17 -22.32 7.75 -14.67
CA ALA A 17 -21.39 8.49 -13.85
C ALA A 17 -20.02 7.83 -14.01
N GLU A 18 -19.03 8.58 -14.46
CA GLU A 18 -17.66 8.10 -14.35
C GLU A 18 -17.39 7.81 -12.87
N PRO A 19 -16.78 6.66 -12.55
CA PRO A 19 -16.59 6.25 -11.16
C PRO A 19 -15.60 7.14 -10.39
N THR A 20 -15.07 8.19 -11.04
CA THR A 20 -14.28 9.24 -10.41
C THR A 20 -14.75 10.64 -10.84
N LYS A 21 -14.62 11.60 -9.92
CA LYS A 21 -14.86 13.05 -10.10
C LYS A 21 -13.71 13.78 -10.78
N GLY A 22 -12.66 13.07 -11.20
CA GLY A 22 -11.56 13.62 -12.00
C GLY A 22 -10.21 12.98 -11.69
N TRP A 23 -9.36 12.89 -12.73
CA TRP A 23 -8.01 12.36 -12.64
C TRP A 23 -7.09 13.20 -11.74
N TYR A 24 -6.02 12.57 -11.28
CA TYR A 24 -5.01 13.17 -10.38
C TYR A 24 -5.59 13.71 -9.08
N SER A 25 -6.54 12.98 -8.49
CA SER A 25 -7.24 13.37 -7.27
C SER A 25 -7.26 12.22 -6.25
N MET A 26 -7.55 12.55 -5.00
CA MET A 26 -7.80 11.53 -3.96
C MET A 26 -9.01 10.66 -4.30
N ASP A 27 -9.98 11.18 -5.05
CA ASP A 27 -11.18 10.46 -5.48
C ASP A 27 -10.84 9.40 -6.55
N ALA A 28 -10.00 9.73 -7.54
CA ALA A 28 -9.50 8.76 -8.50
C ALA A 28 -8.69 7.64 -7.83
N MET A 29 -7.86 8.00 -6.84
CA MET A 29 -7.11 7.02 -6.05
C MET A 29 -8.05 6.14 -5.23
N GLY A 30 -9.06 6.73 -4.59
CA GLY A 30 -10.11 6.03 -3.87
C GLY A 30 -10.81 4.97 -4.73
N CYS A 31 -11.27 5.36 -5.92
CA CYS A 31 -11.89 4.45 -6.86
C CYS A 31 -10.96 3.28 -7.25
N MET A 32 -9.66 3.54 -7.42
CA MET A 32 -8.67 2.51 -7.73
C MET A 32 -8.43 1.55 -6.55
N ILE A 33 -8.22 2.05 -5.33
CA ILE A 33 -7.93 1.22 -4.17
C ILE A 33 -9.13 0.36 -3.73
N LEU A 34 -10.35 0.86 -4.02
CA LEU A 34 -11.62 0.14 -3.89
C LEU A 34 -11.91 -0.81 -5.07
N ARG A 35 -11.04 -0.85 -6.08
CA ARG A 35 -11.15 -1.70 -7.28
C ARG A 35 -12.35 -1.39 -8.19
N GLU A 36 -12.97 -0.23 -8.02
CA GLU A 36 -14.05 0.28 -8.89
C GLU A 36 -13.48 0.83 -10.21
N CYS A 37 -12.23 1.31 -10.18
CA CYS A 37 -11.48 1.78 -11.34
C CYS A 37 -10.24 0.91 -11.57
N THR A 38 -10.23 0.13 -12.66
CA THR A 38 -9.14 -0.83 -12.92
C THR A 38 -8.55 -0.75 -14.33
N ASP A 39 -8.96 0.24 -15.12
CA ASP A 39 -8.44 0.44 -16.48
C ASP A 39 -6.92 0.67 -16.47
N GLY A 40 -6.17 -0.23 -17.10
CA GLY A 40 -4.71 -0.20 -17.13
C GLY A 40 -4.02 -0.63 -15.82
N VAL A 41 -4.75 -1.07 -14.80
CA VAL A 41 -4.18 -1.56 -13.54
C VAL A 41 -3.75 -3.02 -13.69
N VAL A 42 -2.46 -3.29 -13.55
CA VAL A 42 -1.85 -4.60 -13.83
C VAL A 42 -1.23 -5.17 -12.56
N GLU A 43 -1.60 -6.40 -12.19
CA GLU A 43 -0.96 -7.11 -11.08
C GLU A 43 0.46 -7.55 -11.46
N ILE A 44 1.40 -7.40 -10.53
CA ILE A 44 2.78 -7.87 -10.66
C ILE A 44 3.09 -8.85 -9.53
N LYS A 45 3.95 -9.84 -9.80
CA LYS A 45 4.32 -10.89 -8.85
C LYS A 45 5.82 -11.01 -8.62
N SER A 46 6.62 -10.35 -9.46
CA SER A 46 8.08 -10.46 -9.43
C SER A 46 8.77 -9.26 -10.08
N ALA A 47 10.08 -9.14 -9.84
CA ALA A 47 10.92 -8.17 -10.53
C ALA A 47 10.96 -8.38 -12.06
N LYS A 48 10.68 -9.61 -12.54
CA LYS A 48 10.60 -9.91 -13.99
C LYS A 48 9.37 -9.27 -14.62
N ASP A 49 8.27 -9.18 -13.89
CA ASP A 49 7.05 -8.52 -14.38
C ASP A 49 7.29 -7.02 -14.57
N ILE A 50 8.04 -6.38 -13.66
CA ILE A 50 8.48 -4.97 -13.81
C ILE A 50 9.29 -4.78 -15.10
N ALA A 51 10.29 -5.63 -15.32
CA ALA A 51 11.16 -5.53 -16.49
C ALA A 51 10.36 -5.70 -17.79
N SER A 52 9.43 -6.65 -17.79
CA SER A 52 8.53 -6.95 -18.91
C SER A 52 7.56 -5.80 -19.19
N TYR A 53 6.92 -5.27 -18.14
CA TYR A 53 5.99 -4.14 -18.21
C TYR A 53 6.66 -2.91 -18.84
N TYR A 54 7.86 -2.57 -18.36
CA TYR A 54 8.62 -1.41 -18.86
C TYR A 54 9.45 -1.68 -20.12
N LYS A 55 9.50 -2.93 -20.60
CA LYS A 55 10.36 -3.36 -21.71
C LYS A 55 11.82 -2.90 -21.54
N LYS A 56 12.36 -3.08 -20.33
CA LYS A 56 13.73 -2.67 -19.97
C LYS A 56 14.54 -3.81 -19.34
N ALA A 57 15.85 -3.62 -19.25
CA ALA A 57 16.74 -4.55 -18.55
C ALA A 57 16.30 -4.74 -17.09
N GLY A 58 16.38 -5.97 -16.59
CA GLY A 58 15.87 -6.33 -15.26
C GLY A 58 16.67 -5.78 -14.08
N MET A 59 16.09 -6.01 -12.89
CA MET A 59 16.76 -6.02 -11.58
C MET A 59 18.18 -6.62 -11.66
N MET A 60 19.25 -5.90 -11.31
CA MET A 60 20.50 -6.55 -10.91
C MET A 60 20.48 -6.82 -9.41
N ASP A 61 21.26 -7.80 -8.96
CA ASP A 61 21.51 -7.98 -7.52
C ASP A 61 22.30 -6.78 -6.96
N PRO A 62 22.03 -6.36 -5.71
CA PRO A 62 21.16 -7.02 -4.71
C PRO A 62 19.65 -6.70 -4.83
N LEU A 63 19.25 -5.71 -5.65
CA LEU A 63 17.86 -5.24 -5.71
C LEU A 63 16.87 -6.32 -6.17
N TYR A 64 17.30 -7.16 -7.11
CA TYR A 64 16.47 -8.27 -7.60
C TYR A 64 16.08 -9.24 -6.48
N SER A 65 17.05 -9.63 -5.65
CA SER A 65 16.83 -10.56 -4.53
C SER A 65 15.90 -9.97 -3.48
N GLU A 66 16.14 -8.73 -3.05
CA GLU A 66 15.31 -8.05 -2.04
C GLU A 66 13.88 -7.79 -2.54
N PHE A 67 13.71 -7.32 -3.79
CA PHE A 67 12.38 -7.08 -4.36
C PHE A 67 11.56 -8.38 -4.37
N ASN A 68 12.14 -9.47 -4.85
CA ASN A 68 11.43 -10.75 -4.93
C ASN A 68 11.16 -11.36 -3.54
N SER A 69 12.03 -11.14 -2.55
CA SER A 69 11.74 -11.59 -1.18
C SER A 69 10.54 -10.84 -0.60
N MET A 70 10.45 -9.52 -0.81
CA MET A 70 9.28 -8.73 -0.40
C MET A 70 8.01 -9.19 -1.14
N MET A 71 8.06 -9.35 -2.47
CA MET A 71 6.92 -9.83 -3.26
C MET A 71 6.41 -11.20 -2.80
N LYS A 72 7.33 -12.13 -2.50
CA LYS A 72 6.99 -13.45 -1.99
C LYS A 72 6.30 -13.37 -0.62
N ALA A 73 6.83 -12.54 0.29
CA ALA A 73 6.25 -12.36 1.62
C ALA A 73 4.86 -11.71 1.54
N LEU A 74 4.71 -10.62 0.78
CA LEU A 74 3.44 -9.94 0.51
C LEU A 74 2.39 -10.93 -0.05
N GLY A 75 2.75 -11.68 -1.08
CA GLY A 75 1.84 -12.67 -1.67
C GLY A 75 1.44 -13.79 -0.70
N LYS A 76 2.35 -14.21 0.20
CA LYS A 76 2.05 -15.23 1.22
C LYS A 76 1.06 -14.74 2.27
N ILE A 77 1.08 -13.45 2.59
CA ILE A 77 0.13 -12.82 3.53
C ILE A 77 -1.10 -12.26 2.81
N GLY A 78 -1.30 -12.54 1.52
CA GLY A 78 -2.49 -12.13 0.79
C GLY A 78 -2.47 -10.69 0.25
N VAL A 79 -1.35 -9.97 0.38
CA VAL A 79 -1.19 -8.64 -0.21
C VAL A 79 -0.87 -8.75 -1.70
N LYS A 80 -1.68 -8.08 -2.53
CA LYS A 80 -1.46 -8.01 -3.98
C LYS A 80 -0.81 -6.68 -4.36
N VAL A 81 0.12 -6.73 -5.31
CA VAL A 81 0.82 -5.54 -5.79
C VAL A 81 0.46 -5.27 -7.25
N TYR A 82 0.14 -4.02 -7.56
CA TYR A 82 -0.25 -3.57 -8.89
C TYR A 82 0.62 -2.41 -9.35
N ILE A 83 0.85 -2.32 -10.66
CA ILE A 83 1.22 -1.09 -11.33
C ILE A 83 -0.05 -0.45 -11.87
N ALA A 84 -0.21 0.85 -11.64
CA ALA A 84 -1.38 1.61 -12.11
C ALA A 84 -0.97 2.90 -12.83
N PRO A 85 -1.78 3.35 -13.82
CA PRO A 85 -1.55 4.60 -14.52
C PRO A 85 -1.53 5.82 -13.60
N GLU A 86 -0.68 6.81 -13.89
CA GLU A 86 -0.50 8.03 -13.09
C GLU A 86 -1.82 8.82 -12.86
N LYS A 87 -2.78 8.72 -13.80
CA LYS A 87 -4.09 9.38 -13.71
C LYS A 87 -4.88 9.04 -12.43
N TYR A 88 -4.62 7.89 -11.81
CA TYR A 88 -5.27 7.47 -10.57
C TYR A 88 -4.63 8.04 -9.30
N PHE A 89 -3.47 8.69 -9.40
CA PHE A 89 -2.72 9.14 -8.24
C PHE A 89 -2.76 10.66 -8.13
N PRO A 90 -2.88 11.23 -6.92
CA PRO A 90 -2.63 12.65 -6.71
C PRO A 90 -1.24 13.05 -7.23
N PRO A 91 -1.04 14.31 -7.64
CA PRO A 91 0.24 14.77 -8.16
C PRO A 91 1.41 14.44 -7.21
N GLY A 92 2.41 13.74 -7.73
CA GLY A 92 3.61 13.35 -6.97
C GLY A 92 3.48 12.09 -6.10
N HIS A 93 2.29 11.47 -6.01
CA HIS A 93 2.06 10.28 -5.19
C HIS A 93 2.60 9.02 -5.89
N ARG A 94 3.58 8.34 -5.29
CA ARG A 94 4.37 7.29 -5.97
C ARG A 94 3.86 5.86 -5.76
N GLY A 95 3.11 5.64 -4.70
CA GLY A 95 2.48 4.37 -4.38
C GLY A 95 1.52 4.56 -3.22
N VAL A 96 0.73 3.52 -2.93
CA VAL A 96 -0.19 3.47 -1.80
C VAL A 96 -0.47 2.02 -1.43
N TYR A 97 -0.37 1.69 -0.15
CA TYR A 97 -0.94 0.48 0.45
C TYR A 97 -2.28 0.77 1.13
N HIS A 98 -3.25 -0.11 0.95
CA HIS A 98 -4.57 0.01 1.56
C HIS A 98 -4.91 -1.23 2.38
N THR A 99 -4.97 -1.07 3.71
CA THR A 99 -5.19 -2.12 4.72
C THR A 99 -6.48 -2.90 4.46
N VAL A 100 -7.60 -2.22 4.22
CA VAL A 100 -8.90 -2.89 4.07
C VAL A 100 -8.96 -3.82 2.85
N SER A 101 -8.27 -3.48 1.77
CA SER A 101 -8.29 -4.29 0.54
C SER A 101 -7.04 -5.13 0.33
N ASN A 102 -6.03 -5.00 1.20
CA ASN A 102 -4.73 -5.66 1.10
C ASN A 102 -4.10 -5.51 -0.30
N ASN A 103 -4.24 -4.32 -0.88
CA ASN A 103 -3.70 -4.02 -2.20
C ASN A 103 -2.69 -2.87 -2.10
N PHE A 104 -1.54 -3.07 -2.74
CA PHE A 104 -0.47 -2.11 -2.89
C PHE A 104 -0.43 -1.68 -4.37
N TYR A 105 -0.54 -0.39 -4.62
CA TYR A 105 -0.45 0.20 -5.96
C TYR A 105 0.84 1.00 -6.12
N LEU A 106 1.50 0.82 -7.25
CA LEU A 106 2.68 1.54 -7.69
C LEU A 106 2.31 2.47 -8.84
N ASN A 107 2.69 3.74 -8.75
CA ASN A 107 2.45 4.71 -9.81
C ASN A 107 3.43 4.49 -10.95
N ASP A 108 2.92 4.04 -12.10
CA ASP A 108 3.71 3.73 -13.30
C ASP A 108 4.63 4.89 -13.72
N GLY A 109 4.12 6.12 -13.71
CA GLY A 109 4.87 7.30 -14.15
C GLY A 109 6.08 7.59 -13.28
N LEU A 110 5.97 7.35 -11.97
CA LEU A 110 6.92 7.83 -10.98
C LEU A 110 7.89 6.76 -10.45
N VAL A 111 7.65 5.48 -10.72
CA VAL A 111 8.49 4.35 -10.26
C VAL A 111 9.32 3.70 -11.36
N LYS A 112 9.45 4.35 -12.53
CA LYS A 112 10.27 3.85 -13.66
C LYS A 112 11.74 3.60 -13.30
N ARG A 113 12.29 4.32 -12.33
CA ARG A 113 13.68 4.14 -11.84
C ARG A 113 13.70 3.12 -10.72
N TYR A 114 14.59 2.13 -10.80
CA TYR A 114 14.66 1.06 -9.79
C TYR A 114 14.95 1.56 -8.37
N SER A 115 15.75 2.61 -8.21
CA SER A 115 15.99 3.22 -6.90
C SER A 115 14.71 3.81 -6.30
N THR A 116 13.88 4.48 -7.11
CA THR A 116 12.59 5.02 -6.67
C THR A 116 11.60 3.89 -6.39
N LEU A 117 11.51 2.90 -7.28
CA LEU A 117 10.67 1.73 -7.08
C LEU A 117 11.00 1.02 -5.77
N MET A 118 12.27 0.76 -5.50
CA MET A 118 12.69 0.09 -4.27
C MET A 118 12.37 0.90 -3.02
N ALA A 119 12.51 2.23 -3.08
CA ALA A 119 12.13 3.09 -1.97
C ALA A 119 10.63 3.01 -1.66
N VAL A 120 9.78 3.01 -2.69
CA VAL A 120 8.32 2.89 -2.55
C VAL A 120 7.93 1.48 -2.07
N MET A 121 8.52 0.43 -2.66
CA MET A 121 8.28 -0.96 -2.22
C MET A 121 8.61 -1.18 -0.76
N ARG A 122 9.71 -0.61 -0.28
CA ARG A 122 10.10 -0.70 1.13
C ARG A 122 9.17 0.11 2.03
N HIS A 123 8.76 1.31 1.61
CA HIS A 123 7.88 2.19 2.39
C HIS A 123 6.46 1.59 2.53
N GLU A 124 5.79 1.32 1.42
CA GLU A 124 4.43 0.76 1.44
C GLU A 124 4.42 -0.68 1.96
N GLY A 125 5.47 -1.46 1.68
CA GLY A 125 5.65 -2.77 2.29
C GLY A 125 5.86 -2.70 3.81
N TRP A 126 6.38 -1.59 4.34
CA TRP A 126 6.46 -1.37 5.79
C TRP A 126 5.07 -1.14 6.38
N HIS A 127 4.20 -0.40 5.69
CA HIS A 127 2.80 -0.27 6.10
C HIS A 127 2.07 -1.61 6.13
N ALA A 128 2.31 -2.50 5.16
CA ALA A 128 1.78 -3.87 5.23
C ALA A 128 2.34 -4.69 6.42
N ALA A 129 3.58 -4.43 6.84
CA ALA A 129 4.11 -5.03 8.05
C ALA A 129 3.51 -4.42 9.33
N GLN A 130 3.24 -3.11 9.35
CA GLN A 130 2.58 -2.42 10.46
C GLN A 130 1.13 -2.86 10.63
N ASP A 131 0.44 -3.13 9.52
CA ASP A 131 -0.86 -3.77 9.47
C ASP A 131 -0.80 -5.14 10.18
N CYS A 132 0.13 -6.01 9.78
CA CYS A 132 0.35 -7.29 10.43
C CYS A 132 0.74 -7.18 11.92
N MET A 133 1.50 -6.15 12.30
CA MET A 133 1.83 -5.88 13.70
C MET A 133 0.58 -5.62 14.54
N ALA A 134 -0.48 -5.06 13.95
CA ALA A 134 -1.77 -4.80 14.57
C ALA A 134 -2.69 -6.04 14.61
N GLY A 135 -2.14 -7.26 14.68
CA GLY A 135 -2.90 -8.48 14.96
C GLY A 135 -2.89 -9.49 13.80
N SER A 136 -3.26 -9.03 12.61
CA SER A 136 -3.26 -9.82 11.38
C SER A 136 -3.22 -8.89 10.16
N ILE A 137 -3.18 -9.42 8.94
CA ILE A 137 -3.37 -8.61 7.72
C ILE A 137 -4.85 -8.32 7.42
N ASP A 138 -5.76 -8.97 8.14
CA ASP A 138 -7.21 -8.82 7.98
C ASP A 138 -7.73 -7.80 9.01
N ASN A 139 -7.30 -6.55 8.89
CA ASN A 139 -7.71 -5.48 9.78
C ASN A 139 -7.86 -4.13 9.04
N SER A 140 -8.22 -3.07 9.78
CA SER A 140 -8.21 -1.69 9.30
C SER A 140 -7.29 -0.78 10.13
N MET A 141 -6.39 -1.36 10.92
CA MET A 141 -5.55 -0.71 11.92
C MET A 141 -4.07 -0.98 11.63
N ILE A 142 -3.20 -0.05 11.99
CA ILE A 142 -1.76 -0.27 11.87
C ILE A 142 -1.10 0.01 13.21
N ALA A 143 -0.01 -0.70 13.50
CA ALA A 143 0.77 -0.54 14.70
C ALA A 143 2.25 -0.32 14.35
N ILE A 144 2.89 0.61 15.08
CA ILE A 144 4.34 0.81 14.98
C ILE A 144 5.07 -0.48 15.33
N ILE A 145 6.14 -0.79 14.59
CA ILE A 145 6.91 -2.02 14.76
C ILE A 145 8.09 -1.79 15.71
N LYS A 146 8.67 -0.60 15.65
CA LYS A 146 9.77 -0.13 16.47
C LYS A 146 9.30 1.03 17.36
N PRO A 147 9.98 1.26 18.49
CA PRO A 147 9.78 2.47 19.27
C PRO A 147 10.05 3.73 18.43
N GLU A 148 9.31 4.81 18.66
CA GLU A 148 9.47 6.05 17.89
C GLU A 148 10.88 6.66 18.09
N GLU A 149 11.50 6.44 19.25
CA GLU A 149 12.85 6.87 19.57
C GLU A 149 13.96 6.15 18.76
N ASP A 150 13.65 4.99 18.16
CA ASP A 150 14.59 4.28 17.28
C ASP A 150 14.65 4.94 15.88
N VAL A 151 13.64 5.73 15.51
CA VAL A 151 13.59 6.37 14.20
C VAL A 151 14.62 7.49 14.15
N PRO A 152 15.57 7.47 13.19
CA PRO A 152 16.55 8.55 13.08
C PRO A 152 15.88 9.92 12.92
N GLU A 153 16.36 10.90 13.70
CA GLU A 153 15.79 12.25 13.80
C GLU A 153 15.55 12.90 12.43
N PHE A 154 16.46 12.71 11.48
CA PHE A 154 16.32 13.21 10.11
C PHE A 154 15.02 12.74 9.42
N TRP A 155 14.64 11.47 9.56
CA TRP A 155 13.41 10.94 8.97
C TRP A 155 12.18 11.45 9.73
N ARG A 156 12.29 11.54 11.06
CA ARG A 156 11.23 12.07 11.91
C ARG A 156 10.88 13.52 11.55
N GLU A 157 11.88 14.40 11.53
CA GLU A 157 11.68 15.82 11.19
C GLU A 157 11.10 16.03 9.78
N MET A 158 11.54 15.22 8.82
CA MET A 158 11.04 15.30 7.44
C MET A 158 9.54 15.01 7.39
N VAL A 159 9.10 13.99 8.12
CA VAL A 159 7.69 13.57 8.17
C VAL A 159 6.86 14.57 8.96
N GLU A 160 7.33 15.07 10.09
CA GLU A 160 6.62 16.10 10.88
C GLU A 160 6.33 17.38 10.07
N LYS A 161 7.23 17.72 9.14
CA LYS A 161 7.04 18.88 8.24
C LYS A 161 6.09 18.60 7.08
N SER A 162 5.89 17.33 6.72
CA SER A 162 5.18 16.94 5.49
C SER A 162 3.80 16.31 5.74
N TYR A 163 3.55 15.81 6.96
CA TYR A 163 2.35 15.04 7.29
C TYR A 163 1.62 15.63 8.51
N PRO A 164 0.30 15.38 8.64
CA PRO A 164 -0.43 15.69 9.87
C PRO A 164 0.18 14.95 11.07
N ALA A 165 0.16 15.60 12.24
CA ALA A 165 0.75 15.05 13.48
C ALA A 165 0.27 13.63 13.82
N SER A 166 -0.99 13.31 13.51
CA SER A 166 -1.54 11.98 13.74
C SER A 166 -0.83 10.91 12.92
N ALA A 167 -0.41 11.19 11.69
CA ALA A 167 0.20 10.21 10.77
C ALA A 167 1.69 9.94 11.04
N VAL A 168 2.35 10.85 11.77
CA VAL A 168 3.82 10.87 11.91
C VAL A 168 4.41 9.58 12.47
N PRO A 169 3.83 8.91 13.50
CA PRO A 169 4.43 7.68 14.04
C PRO A 169 4.61 6.59 12.98
N TRP A 170 3.63 6.40 12.09
CA TRP A 170 3.68 5.35 11.07
C TRP A 170 4.53 5.74 9.86
N GLU A 171 4.36 6.97 9.40
CA GLU A 171 5.05 7.53 8.23
C GLU A 171 6.55 7.70 8.49
N ALA A 172 6.96 8.04 9.72
CA ALA A 172 8.37 8.18 10.09
C ALA A 172 9.12 6.85 10.01
N GLU A 173 8.53 5.76 10.52
CA GLU A 173 9.11 4.43 10.36
C GLU A 173 9.15 3.99 8.90
N ALA A 174 8.06 4.20 8.16
CA ALA A 174 7.97 3.80 6.75
C ALA A 174 8.95 4.60 5.88
N ALA A 175 9.18 5.89 6.18
CA ALA A 175 10.18 6.71 5.51
C ALA A 175 11.60 6.19 5.77
N TRP A 176 11.91 5.82 7.02
CA TRP A 176 13.18 5.20 7.38
C TRP A 176 13.36 3.84 6.70
N ALA A 177 12.34 2.97 6.72
CA ALA A 177 12.35 1.66 6.07
C ALA A 177 12.51 1.79 4.55
N GLY A 178 11.85 2.77 3.94
CA GLY A 178 11.98 3.15 2.53
C GLY A 178 13.43 3.40 2.09
N ARG A 179 14.31 3.75 3.03
CA ARG A 179 15.70 4.11 2.80
C ARG A 179 16.71 3.12 3.39
N THR A 180 16.23 2.03 3.98
CA THR A 180 17.06 1.03 4.65
C THR A 180 16.91 -0.33 3.95
N GLU A 181 17.99 -0.82 3.36
CA GLU A 181 17.99 -2.13 2.68
C GLU A 181 17.67 -3.28 3.64
N GLY A 182 16.78 -4.16 3.22
CA GLY A 182 16.40 -5.38 3.93
C GLY A 182 15.52 -5.17 5.16
N MET A 183 15.28 -3.93 5.60
CA MET A 183 14.46 -3.65 6.79
C MET A 183 13.02 -4.12 6.60
N THR A 184 12.37 -3.68 5.52
CA THR A 184 11.01 -4.10 5.16
C THR A 184 10.92 -5.58 4.82
N ALA A 185 11.90 -6.12 4.08
CA ALA A 185 11.92 -7.54 3.73
C ALA A 185 11.89 -8.44 4.97
N LYS A 186 12.67 -8.12 6.01
CA LYS A 186 12.69 -8.87 7.27
C LYS A 186 11.38 -8.77 8.05
N ALA A 187 10.77 -7.59 8.09
CA ALA A 187 9.48 -7.38 8.77
C ALA A 187 8.36 -8.16 8.08
N LEU A 188 8.29 -8.10 6.75
CA LEU A 188 7.33 -8.88 5.96
C LEU A 188 7.55 -10.39 6.11
N GLU A 189 8.80 -10.85 6.20
CA GLU A 189 9.10 -12.25 6.46
C GLU A 189 8.63 -12.71 7.85
N ALA A 190 8.82 -11.88 8.88
CA ALA A 190 8.31 -12.17 10.23
C ALA A 190 6.77 -12.28 10.23
N CYS A 191 6.09 -11.36 9.54
CA CYS A 191 4.65 -11.46 9.33
C CYS A 191 4.26 -12.74 8.60
N ALA A 192 4.91 -13.02 7.46
CA ALA A 192 4.59 -14.17 6.62
C ALA A 192 4.88 -15.53 7.27
N THR A 193 5.70 -15.57 8.32
CA THR A 193 5.95 -16.77 9.14
C THR A 193 5.01 -16.90 10.34
N GLY A 194 4.18 -15.89 10.62
CA GLY A 194 3.34 -15.83 11.81
C GLY A 194 4.12 -15.54 13.09
N LYS A 195 5.37 -15.09 12.97
CA LYS A 195 6.30 -14.85 14.09
C LYS A 195 6.54 -13.36 14.33
N MET A 196 5.59 -12.52 13.93
CA MET A 196 5.74 -11.07 13.97
C MET A 196 6.17 -10.58 15.36
N TRP A 197 5.46 -11.01 16.41
CA TRP A 197 5.71 -10.60 17.78
C TRP A 197 6.86 -11.34 18.49
N GLU A 198 7.32 -12.46 17.92
CA GLU A 198 8.53 -13.15 18.38
C GLU A 198 9.79 -12.42 17.88
N VAL A 199 9.77 -11.98 16.62
CA VAL A 199 10.90 -11.30 15.97
C VAL A 199 10.94 -9.81 16.35
N TYR A 200 9.78 -9.16 16.40
CA TYR A 200 9.62 -7.76 16.77
C TYR A 200 8.77 -7.67 18.02
N LYS A 201 9.41 -7.41 19.17
CA LYS A 201 8.71 -7.24 20.43
C LYS A 201 7.75 -6.04 20.33
N PRO A 202 6.43 -6.21 20.56
CA PRO A 202 5.48 -5.11 20.52
C PRO A 202 5.80 -4.03 21.56
N THR A 203 5.47 -2.78 21.26
CA THR A 203 5.48 -1.71 22.27
C THR A 203 4.48 -2.01 23.40
N PRO A 204 4.59 -1.38 24.58
CA PRO A 204 3.63 -1.62 25.66
C PRO A 204 2.17 -1.42 25.24
N MET A 205 1.87 -0.35 24.50
CA MET A 205 0.51 -0.07 24.01
C MET A 205 0.06 -1.09 22.95
N THR A 206 0.94 -1.45 22.01
CA THR A 206 0.63 -2.49 21.02
C THR A 206 0.39 -3.83 21.70
N ARG A 207 1.22 -4.21 22.69
CA ARG A 207 1.06 -5.47 23.43
C ARG A 207 -0.26 -5.51 24.17
N GLN A 208 -0.62 -4.44 24.87
CA GLN A 208 -1.90 -4.34 25.57
C GLN A 208 -3.06 -4.55 24.59
N TRP A 209 -3.05 -3.84 23.47
CA TRP A 209 -4.08 -3.98 22.44
C TRP A 209 -4.16 -5.42 21.89
N LEU A 210 -3.02 -6.07 21.63
CA LEU A 210 -2.97 -7.45 21.14
C LEU A 210 -3.56 -8.46 22.14
N ILE A 211 -3.38 -8.25 23.44
CA ILE A 211 -3.97 -9.09 24.49
C ILE A 211 -5.47 -8.85 24.58
N GLU A 212 -5.90 -7.59 24.58
CA GLU A 212 -7.33 -7.22 24.63
C GLU A 212 -8.13 -7.75 23.43
N ASN A 213 -7.46 -8.02 22.30
CA ASN A 213 -8.07 -8.53 21.07
C ASN A 213 -7.70 -10.00 20.78
N ASP A 214 -7.26 -10.76 21.79
CA ASP A 214 -6.99 -12.22 21.71
C ASP A 214 -5.90 -12.66 20.70
N TYR A 215 -5.06 -11.74 20.24
CA TYR A 215 -3.92 -12.05 19.36
C TYR A 215 -2.70 -12.58 20.12
N LEU A 216 -2.52 -12.12 21.36
CA LEU A 216 -1.40 -12.50 22.21
C LEU A 216 -1.90 -12.92 23.60
N LYS A 217 -1.25 -13.92 24.20
CA LYS A 217 -1.54 -14.34 25.57
C LYS A 217 -0.69 -13.56 26.56
N GLU A 218 -1.23 -13.32 27.76
CA GLU A 218 -0.52 -12.64 28.85
C GLU A 218 0.83 -13.27 29.20
#